data_AF-A0A6J7CUQ4-F1
#
_entry.id   AF-A0A6J7CUQ4-F1
#
_cell.length_a   1.000
_cell.length_b   1.000
_cell.length_c   1.000
_cell.angle_alpha   90.00
_cell.angle_beta   90.00
_cell.angle_gamma   90.00
#
_symmetry.space_group_name_H-M   'P 1'
#
loop_
_entity.id
_entity.type
_entity.pdbx_description
1 polymer ?
#
loop_
_entity_poly.entity_id
_entity_poly.type
_entity_poly.pdbx_seq_one_letter_code
_entity_poly.pdbx_strand_id
1 'polypeptide(L)'
;MKCCVNIALSRSEWLAFGGHRNDCVRPLPVLRRICSQRSCSVLAFVTAVRHPLNSKSFSRVGALLDATLHSVCRQVDQDFRVIVVNNELPPLSVSSPKVIPLRVTFPPPTSQRTARVSFTDGVRDKGCKLAAGVAAARQMSADHVMFIDCDDLLHHGLSHYANLTPQHPGWFSPSGFIHTVGSRTLQYVATDFHHLNGSTSMESGLPGLISAASRWSLCRSPAPSGRSGLARTRVAISCRSATSKYSVAVSAAASRSGREPSNE
;
A
#
# COMPACT_ATOMS: atom_id res chain seq x y z
N MET A 1 1.36 21.67 -2.30
CA MET A 1 1.37 20.19 -2.25
C MET A 1 2.19 19.83 -1.04
N LYS A 2 1.63 19.01 -0.16
CA LYS A 2 2.26 18.60 1.09
C LYS A 2 2.82 17.20 0.85
N CYS A 3 4.10 16.99 1.09
CA CYS A 3 4.71 15.68 1.13
C CYS A 3 4.82 15.27 2.59
N CYS A 4 4.31 14.10 2.95
CA CYS A 4 4.43 13.60 4.30
C CYS A 4 5.64 12.68 4.41
N VAL A 5 6.41 12.80 5.49
CA VAL A 5 7.50 11.87 5.82
C VAL A 5 7.08 11.07 7.03
N ASN A 6 6.94 9.77 6.87
CA ASN A 6 6.64 8.89 8.01
C ASN A 6 7.90 8.64 8.83
N ILE A 7 7.78 8.72 10.15
CA ILE A 7 8.71 8.08 11.07
C ILE A 7 8.00 6.83 11.53
N ALA A 8 8.44 5.62 11.15
CA ALA A 8 8.03 4.48 11.96
C ALA A 8 8.75 4.65 13.29
N LEU A 9 8.00 4.76 14.40
CA LEU A 9 8.31 4.26 15.74
C LEU A 9 7.34 4.90 16.75
N SER A 10 6.67 4.05 17.55
CA SER A 10 6.04 4.51 18.79
C SER A 10 7.11 4.68 19.88
N ARG A 11 6.93 5.65 20.78
CA ARG A 11 7.88 5.94 21.88
C ARG A 11 8.06 4.75 22.84
N SER A 12 7.07 3.86 22.91
CA SER A 12 7.08 2.63 23.72
C SER A 12 7.98 1.52 23.17
N GLU A 13 8.15 1.44 21.84
CA GLU A 13 9.05 0.45 21.23
C GLU A 13 10.52 0.85 21.42
N TRP A 14 10.83 2.15 21.48
CA TRP A 14 12.19 2.63 21.79
C TRP A 14 12.68 2.25 23.20
N LEU A 15 11.77 2.22 24.18
CA LEU A 15 12.11 1.84 25.56
C LEU A 15 12.27 0.32 25.71
N ALA A 16 11.58 -0.48 24.89
CA ALA A 16 11.73 -1.94 24.87
C ALA A 16 13.08 -2.40 24.28
N PHE A 17 13.77 -1.54 23.51
CA PHE A 17 15.04 -1.85 22.84
C PHE A 17 16.29 -1.20 23.46
N GLY A 18 16.19 -0.71 24.70
CA GLY A 18 17.36 -0.33 25.48
C GLY A 18 17.80 1.12 25.25
N GLY A 19 17.20 2.03 25.99
CA GLY A 19 17.76 3.37 26.19
C GLY A 19 18.95 3.30 27.14
N HIS A 20 20.17 3.29 26.61
CA HIS A 20 21.34 3.78 27.34
C HIS A 20 22.13 4.78 26.50
N ARG A 21 22.45 5.90 27.15
CA ARG A 21 23.21 7.02 26.62
C ARG A 21 24.62 6.55 26.25
N ASN A 22 25.13 7.10 25.14
CA ASN A 22 26.55 7.16 24.77
C ASN A 22 27.32 5.85 24.90
N ASP A 23 27.21 4.95 23.92
CA ASP A 23 28.30 4.04 23.61
C ASP A 23 28.33 3.65 22.14
N CYS A 24 29.55 3.48 21.65
CA CYS A 24 29.93 3.37 20.25
C CYS A 24 29.19 2.25 19.50
N VAL A 25 28.93 2.51 18.21
CA VAL A 25 28.44 1.56 17.20
C VAL A 25 29.18 0.23 17.32
N ARG A 26 28.53 -0.80 17.85
CA ARG A 26 28.97 -2.20 17.71
C ARG A 26 28.09 -2.88 16.67
N PRO A 27 28.66 -3.55 15.66
CA PRO A 27 27.88 -4.38 14.74
C PRO A 27 27.29 -5.57 15.52
N LEU A 28 25.97 -5.71 15.51
CA LEU A 28 25.27 -6.86 16.07
C LEU A 28 25.51 -8.12 15.21
N PRO A 29 25.50 -9.33 15.79
CA PRO A 29 25.88 -10.54 15.08
C PRO A 29 24.88 -10.91 14.00
N VAL A 30 25.39 -11.23 12.81
CA VAL A 30 24.64 -11.81 11.70
C VAL A 30 24.22 -13.24 12.08
N LEU A 31 23.09 -13.40 12.75
CA LEU A 31 22.46 -14.70 12.93
C LEU A 31 21.73 -15.08 11.63
N ARG A 32 22.32 -16.02 10.89
CA ARG A 32 21.70 -16.68 9.74
C ARG A 32 20.41 -17.39 10.16
N ARG A 33 19.34 -17.15 9.40
CA ARG A 33 18.00 -17.76 9.55
C ARG A 33 18.08 -19.29 9.53
N ILE A 34 17.54 -19.93 10.57
CA ILE A 34 17.05 -21.31 10.50
C ILE A 34 15.76 -21.30 9.69
N CYS A 35 15.73 -22.13 8.65
CA CYS A 35 14.61 -22.32 7.75
C CYS A 35 13.52 -23.17 8.45
N SER A 36 12.32 -22.63 8.58
CA SER A 36 11.10 -23.40 8.88
C SER A 36 9.91 -22.80 8.10
N GLN A 37 9.72 -23.33 6.89
CA GLN A 37 8.49 -23.56 6.11
C GLN A 37 7.31 -22.55 6.04
N ARG A 38 7.45 -21.30 6.46
CA ARG A 38 6.90 -20.10 5.77
C ARG A 38 7.77 -18.90 6.15
N SER A 39 8.88 -18.75 5.43
CA SER A 39 9.85 -17.68 5.69
C SER A 39 10.00 -16.81 4.45
N CYS A 40 9.13 -15.81 4.33
CA CYS A 40 9.45 -14.46 3.85
C CYS A 40 8.17 -13.63 3.87
N SER A 41 8.04 -12.74 4.87
CA SER A 41 7.08 -11.64 4.77
C SER A 41 7.55 -10.74 3.64
N VAL A 42 6.63 -10.47 2.73
CA VAL A 42 6.83 -9.50 1.65
C VAL A 42 5.88 -8.36 1.94
N LEU A 43 6.45 -7.23 2.36
CA LEU A 43 5.72 -5.97 2.39
C LEU A 43 5.43 -5.50 0.96
N ALA A 44 4.17 -5.34 0.61
CA ALA A 44 3.74 -4.69 -0.62
C ALA A 44 3.31 -3.24 -0.36
N PHE A 45 4.08 -2.30 -0.87
CA PHE A 45 3.66 -0.91 -0.98
C PHE A 45 2.70 -0.78 -2.16
N VAL A 46 1.51 -0.21 -1.96
CA VAL A 46 0.51 -0.04 -3.01
C VAL A 46 0.17 1.44 -3.16
N THR A 47 0.37 1.97 -4.36
CA THR A 47 0.05 3.36 -4.69
C THR A 47 -0.85 3.44 -5.92
N ALA A 48 -1.67 4.50 -5.97
CA ALA A 48 -2.57 4.78 -7.08
C ALA A 48 -2.20 6.10 -7.75
N VAL A 49 -1.95 6.04 -9.06
CA VAL A 49 -1.68 7.23 -9.87
C VAL A 49 -3.00 7.81 -10.35
N ARG A 50 -3.15 9.12 -10.12
CA ARG A 50 -4.31 9.88 -10.58
C ARG A 50 -4.45 9.81 -12.10
N HIS A 51 -5.68 9.71 -12.60
CA HIS A 51 -5.93 9.69 -14.05
C HIS A 51 -5.36 10.96 -14.72
N PRO A 52 -4.66 10.86 -15.87
CA PRO A 52 -4.04 12.01 -16.54
C PRO A 52 -5.04 13.10 -16.92
N LEU A 53 -6.22 12.70 -17.42
CA LEU A 53 -7.32 13.62 -17.76
C LEU A 53 -7.74 14.51 -16.58
N ASN A 54 -7.64 14.00 -15.35
CA ASN A 54 -8.07 14.71 -14.17
C ASN A 54 -6.92 15.27 -13.34
N SER A 55 -5.74 15.44 -13.94
CA SER A 55 -4.55 15.97 -13.27
C SER A 55 -4.22 17.37 -13.82
N LYS A 56 -3.90 18.34 -12.95
CA LYS A 56 -3.51 19.70 -13.39
C LYS A 56 -2.21 19.68 -14.21
N SER A 57 -1.26 18.86 -13.78
CA SER A 57 0.03 18.64 -14.43
C SER A 57 0.42 17.20 -14.19
N PHE A 58 0.36 16.39 -15.24
CA PHE A 58 0.71 14.97 -15.16
C PHE A 58 2.22 14.76 -14.99
N SER A 59 3.04 15.67 -15.53
CA SER A 59 4.49 15.70 -15.28
C SER A 59 4.81 15.90 -13.80
N ARG A 60 4.09 16.79 -13.10
CA ARG A 60 4.25 16.98 -11.64
C ARG A 60 3.86 15.73 -10.86
N VAL A 61 2.79 15.04 -11.27
CA VAL A 61 2.43 13.74 -10.66
C VAL A 61 3.57 12.74 -10.84
N GLY A 62 4.18 12.69 -12.03
CA GLY A 62 5.36 11.88 -12.29
C GLY A 62 6.54 12.20 -11.37
N ALA A 63 6.90 13.48 -11.24
CA ALA A 63 8.02 13.90 -10.40
C ALA A 63 7.84 13.55 -8.91
N LEU A 64 6.61 13.65 -8.40
CA LEU A 64 6.29 13.28 -7.02
C LEU A 64 6.34 11.77 -6.84
N LEU A 65 5.73 11.02 -7.77
CA LEU A 65 5.76 9.57 -7.75
C LEU A 65 7.21 9.07 -7.80
N ASP A 66 8.05 9.68 -8.63
CA ASP A 66 9.46 9.34 -8.74
C ASP A 66 10.19 9.55 -7.39
N ALA A 67 9.96 10.69 -6.72
CA ALA A 67 10.52 10.95 -5.38
C ALA A 67 10.03 9.94 -4.32
N THR A 68 8.73 9.62 -4.33
CA THR A 68 8.15 8.58 -3.47
C THR A 68 8.82 7.24 -3.73
N LEU A 69 8.94 6.80 -4.98
CA LEU A 69 9.55 5.54 -5.36
C LEU A 69 11.04 5.49 -5.01
N HIS A 70 11.78 6.59 -5.14
CA HIS A 70 13.16 6.70 -4.65
C HIS A 70 13.24 6.48 -3.14
N SER A 71 12.31 7.07 -2.36
CA SER A 71 12.28 6.84 -0.90
C SER A 71 11.93 5.40 -0.54
N VAL A 72 10.98 4.78 -1.24
CA VAL A 72 10.58 3.39 -1.05
C VAL A 72 11.75 2.46 -1.43
N CYS A 73 12.42 2.70 -2.56
CA CYS A 73 13.53 1.87 -3.00
C CYS A 73 14.76 1.91 -2.10
N ARG A 74 14.81 2.85 -1.14
CA ARG A 74 15.87 2.96 -0.12
C ARG A 74 15.57 2.16 1.15
N GLN A 75 14.52 1.36 1.18
CA GLN A 75 14.30 0.43 2.28
C GLN A 75 15.57 -0.38 2.61
N VAL A 76 15.86 -0.66 3.89
CA VAL A 76 17.06 -1.41 4.30
C VAL A 76 16.94 -2.88 3.91
N ASP A 77 15.80 -3.50 4.21
CA ASP A 77 15.50 -4.86 3.77
C ASP A 77 14.94 -4.79 2.34
N GLN A 78 15.56 -5.55 1.43
CA GLN A 78 15.23 -5.56 0.00
C GLN A 78 14.07 -6.51 -0.33
N ASP A 79 13.55 -7.26 0.64
CA ASP A 79 12.41 -8.15 0.43
C ASP A 79 11.09 -7.37 0.58
N PHE A 80 10.76 -6.60 -0.46
CA PHE A 80 9.52 -5.85 -0.60
C PHE A 80 9.15 -5.67 -2.06
N ARG A 81 7.90 -5.27 -2.31
CA ARG A 81 7.38 -4.97 -3.64
C ARG A 81 6.66 -3.63 -3.63
N VAL A 82 6.64 -2.95 -4.77
CA VAL A 82 5.92 -1.69 -4.95
C VAL A 82 5.00 -1.83 -6.15
N ILE A 83 3.69 -1.70 -5.94
CA ILE A 83 2.68 -1.82 -6.97
C ILE A 83 2.15 -0.42 -7.27
N VAL A 84 2.39 0.03 -8.51
CA VAL A 84 1.98 1.36 -8.99
C VAL A 84 0.79 1.21 -9.91
N VAL A 85 -0.41 1.39 -9.37
CA VAL A 85 -1.66 1.21 -10.11
C VAL A 85 -1.98 2.47 -10.91
N ASN A 86 -2.07 2.34 -12.24
CA ASN A 86 -2.15 3.49 -13.14
C ASN A 86 -3.02 3.22 -14.37
N ASN A 87 -3.66 4.25 -14.91
CA ASN A 87 -4.25 4.18 -16.26
C ASN A 87 -3.18 4.39 -17.33
N GLU A 88 -2.30 5.33 -17.03
CA GLU A 88 -1.12 5.71 -17.78
C GLU A 88 -0.01 5.94 -16.77
N LEU A 89 1.19 5.42 -17.05
CA LEU A 89 2.35 5.61 -16.19
C LEU A 89 3.04 6.92 -16.62
N PRO A 90 3.23 7.90 -15.73
CA PRO A 90 4.04 9.06 -16.05
C PRO A 90 5.50 8.64 -16.31
N PRO A 91 6.30 9.47 -16.99
CA PRO A 91 7.73 9.21 -17.11
C PRO A 91 8.39 9.18 -15.72
N LEU A 92 9.18 8.15 -15.46
CA LEU A 92 9.87 7.91 -14.19
C LEU A 92 11.37 7.75 -14.45
N SER A 93 12.19 8.23 -13.52
CA SER A 93 13.65 8.03 -13.53
C SER A 93 14.06 6.77 -12.77
N VAL A 94 13.27 6.39 -11.76
CA VAL A 94 13.53 5.19 -10.97
C VAL A 94 13.42 3.93 -11.84
N SER A 95 14.49 3.13 -11.83
CA SER A 95 14.54 1.83 -12.48
C SER A 95 14.85 0.79 -11.41
N SER A 96 13.83 0.05 -10.99
CA SER A 96 13.96 -1.02 -10.00
C SER A 96 13.00 -2.15 -10.34
N PRO A 97 13.46 -3.42 -10.35
CA PRO A 97 12.60 -4.57 -10.60
C PRO A 97 11.56 -4.80 -9.49
N LYS A 98 11.68 -4.07 -8.37
CA LYS A 98 10.69 -4.09 -7.27
C LYS A 98 9.46 -3.24 -7.56
N VAL A 99 9.59 -2.28 -8.49
CA VAL A 99 8.50 -1.39 -8.91
C VAL A 99 7.74 -2.06 -10.05
N ILE A 100 6.47 -2.36 -9.81
CA ILE A 100 5.60 -3.12 -10.69
C ILE A 100 4.45 -2.20 -11.12
N PRO A 101 4.49 -1.66 -12.34
CA PRO A 101 3.37 -0.92 -12.90
C PRO A 101 2.18 -1.86 -13.14
N LEU A 102 1.06 -1.60 -12.48
CA LEU A 102 -0.20 -2.29 -12.74
C LEU A 102 -1.11 -1.38 -13.56
N ARG A 103 -1.21 -1.66 -14.86
CA ARG A 103 -2.06 -0.88 -15.75
C ARG A 103 -3.53 -1.30 -15.63
N VAL A 104 -4.41 -0.34 -15.37
CA VAL A 104 -5.88 -0.53 -15.30
C VAL A 104 -6.59 0.26 -16.38
N THR A 105 -7.83 -0.12 -16.68
CA THR A 105 -8.69 0.52 -17.69
C THR A 105 -9.92 1.20 -17.09
N PHE A 106 -9.87 1.56 -15.80
CA PHE A 106 -10.98 2.26 -15.15
C PHE A 106 -11.25 3.61 -15.83
N PRO A 107 -12.51 4.03 -15.97
CA PRO A 107 -12.83 5.32 -16.55
C PRO A 107 -12.27 6.46 -15.67
N PRO A 108 -11.98 7.63 -16.25
CA PRO A 108 -11.62 8.80 -15.46
C PRO A 108 -12.76 9.19 -14.51
N PRO A 109 -12.46 9.76 -13.32
CA PRO A 109 -13.46 10.34 -12.42
C PRO A 109 -14.47 11.28 -13.11
N THR A 110 -14.00 12.05 -14.10
CA THR A 110 -14.85 12.85 -14.98
C THR A 110 -14.27 12.88 -16.38
N SER A 111 -15.13 12.91 -17.40
CA SER A 111 -14.76 13.05 -18.81
C SER A 111 -14.20 14.44 -19.14
N GLN A 112 -14.37 15.43 -18.26
CA GLN A 112 -13.80 16.76 -18.44
C GLN A 112 -12.31 16.78 -18.09
N ARG A 113 -11.51 17.51 -18.89
CA ARG A 113 -10.09 17.74 -18.59
C ARG A 113 -9.92 18.76 -17.48
N THR A 114 -10.05 18.31 -16.23
CA THR A 114 -10.03 19.17 -15.05
C THR A 114 -9.42 18.49 -13.83
N ALA A 115 -8.65 19.26 -13.05
CA ALA A 115 -8.16 18.80 -11.75
C ALA A 115 -9.23 18.89 -10.64
N ARG A 116 -10.36 19.56 -10.90
CA ARG A 116 -11.48 19.65 -9.98
C ARG A 116 -12.42 18.48 -10.23
N VAL A 117 -12.29 17.45 -9.41
CA VAL A 117 -13.18 16.29 -9.38
C VAL A 117 -13.97 16.32 -8.10
N SER A 118 -15.19 15.77 -8.11
CA SER A 118 -15.93 15.62 -6.86
C SER A 118 -15.13 14.74 -5.90
N PHE A 119 -15.29 14.99 -4.61
CA PHE A 119 -14.61 14.19 -3.59
C PHE A 119 -14.96 12.71 -3.71
N THR A 120 -16.23 12.38 -3.95
CA THR A 120 -16.71 11.01 -4.12
C THR A 120 -16.10 10.32 -5.33
N ASP A 121 -15.99 10.99 -6.48
CA ASP A 121 -15.39 10.39 -7.68
C ASP A 121 -13.89 10.21 -7.52
N GLY A 122 -13.20 11.15 -6.87
CA GLY A 122 -11.79 11.03 -6.53
C GLY A 122 -11.53 9.86 -5.58
N VAL A 123 -12.35 9.69 -4.54
CA VAL A 123 -12.28 8.55 -3.61
C VAL A 123 -12.56 7.24 -4.35
N ARG A 124 -13.55 7.21 -5.25
CA ARG A 124 -13.87 6.01 -6.04
C ARG A 124 -12.72 5.60 -6.95
N ASP A 125 -12.13 6.52 -7.71
CA ASP A 125 -10.99 6.24 -8.59
C ASP A 125 -9.79 5.69 -7.81
N LYS A 126 -9.42 6.39 -6.72
CA LYS A 126 -8.33 5.94 -5.83
C LYS A 126 -8.64 4.57 -5.24
N GLY A 127 -9.83 4.38 -4.66
CA GLY A 127 -10.24 3.14 -4.03
C GLY A 127 -10.25 1.94 -4.98
N CYS A 128 -10.77 2.10 -6.20
CA CYS A 128 -10.76 1.03 -7.21
C CYS A 128 -9.34 0.62 -7.58
N LYS A 129 -8.43 1.60 -7.73
CA LYS A 129 -7.01 1.34 -8.01
C LYS A 129 -6.31 0.65 -6.86
N LEU A 130 -6.50 1.13 -5.63
CA LEU A 130 -5.90 0.49 -4.46
C LEU A 130 -6.42 -0.94 -4.28
N ALA A 131 -7.71 -1.20 -4.52
CA ALA A 131 -8.27 -2.55 -4.50
C ALA A 131 -7.63 -3.49 -5.55
N ALA A 132 -7.41 -2.99 -6.78
CA ALA A 132 -6.69 -3.74 -7.80
C ALA A 132 -5.23 -4.02 -7.40
N GLY A 133 -4.56 -3.05 -6.77
CA GLY A 133 -3.22 -3.20 -6.24
C GLY A 133 -3.13 -4.23 -5.10
N VAL A 134 -4.10 -4.25 -4.19
CA VAL A 134 -4.23 -5.26 -3.14
C VAL A 134 -4.45 -6.64 -3.74
N ALA A 135 -5.31 -6.78 -4.74
CA ALA A 135 -5.52 -8.05 -5.42
C ALA A 135 -4.22 -8.57 -6.06
N ALA A 136 -3.42 -7.69 -6.68
CA ALA A 136 -2.10 -8.03 -7.21
C ALA A 136 -1.11 -8.41 -6.10
N ALA A 137 -1.08 -7.67 -4.98
CA ALA A 137 -0.24 -7.99 -3.83
C ALA A 137 -0.53 -9.40 -3.28
N ARG A 138 -1.80 -9.80 -3.19
CA ARG A 138 -2.20 -11.16 -2.78
C ARG A 138 -1.69 -12.23 -3.74
N GLN A 139 -1.78 -11.99 -5.06
CA GLN A 139 -1.28 -12.92 -6.07
C GLN A 139 0.24 -13.11 -5.97
N MET A 140 0.94 -12.11 -5.41
CA MET A 140 2.36 -12.17 -5.12
C MET A 140 2.68 -12.71 -3.72
N SER A 141 1.68 -13.20 -2.99
CA SER A 141 1.82 -13.71 -1.63
C SER A 141 2.39 -12.69 -0.63
N ALA A 142 2.06 -11.41 -0.79
CA ALA A 142 2.38 -10.39 0.20
C ALA A 142 1.60 -10.64 1.50
N ASP A 143 2.31 -10.66 2.64
CA ASP A 143 1.73 -10.82 3.96
C ASP A 143 1.20 -9.49 4.53
N HIS A 144 1.85 -8.40 4.14
CA HIS A 144 1.51 -7.04 4.57
C HIS A 144 1.30 -6.13 3.37
N VAL A 145 0.33 -5.22 3.50
CA VAL A 145 0.13 -4.13 2.55
C VAL A 145 0.24 -2.79 3.26
N MET A 146 0.92 -1.85 2.63
CA MET A 146 0.95 -0.46 3.03
C MET A 146 0.48 0.40 1.86
N PHE A 147 -0.61 1.14 2.07
CA PHE A 147 -1.07 2.12 1.09
C PHE A 147 -0.18 3.35 1.17
N ILE A 148 0.26 3.85 0.02
CA ILE A 148 1.06 5.08 -0.03
C ILE A 148 0.54 6.03 -1.10
N ASP A 149 0.51 7.32 -0.78
CA ASP A 149 0.22 8.35 -1.77
C ASP A 149 1.44 8.62 -2.63
N CYS A 150 1.19 9.07 -3.87
CA CYS A 150 2.25 9.31 -4.85
C CYS A 150 3.11 10.55 -4.56
N ASP A 151 2.92 11.20 -3.43
CA ASP A 151 3.67 12.36 -2.98
C ASP A 151 4.21 12.22 -1.54
N ASP A 152 4.19 11.00 -0.99
CA ASP A 152 4.73 10.71 0.33
C ASP A 152 6.16 10.16 0.28
N LEU A 153 6.96 10.54 1.26
CA LEU A 153 8.29 10.00 1.49
C LEU A 153 8.24 9.05 2.70
N LEU A 154 8.91 7.91 2.59
CA LEU A 154 8.80 6.87 3.61
C LEU A 154 10.10 6.68 4.39
N HIS A 155 9.94 6.26 5.65
CA HIS A 155 11.05 5.75 6.44
C HIS A 155 11.67 4.52 5.74
N HIS A 156 12.99 4.39 5.79
CA HIS A 156 13.73 3.32 5.12
C HIS A 156 13.72 1.98 5.90
N GLY A 157 13.17 1.95 7.12
CA GLY A 157 13.11 0.74 7.96
C GLY A 157 11.82 -0.08 7.85
N LEU A 158 10.83 0.35 7.07
CA LEU A 158 9.48 -0.24 7.08
C LEU A 158 9.46 -1.71 6.65
N SER A 159 10.18 -2.06 5.58
CA SER A 159 10.27 -3.47 5.14
C SER A 159 10.94 -4.34 6.21
N HIS A 160 11.97 -3.83 6.87
CA HIS A 160 12.67 -4.56 7.92
C HIS A 160 11.75 -4.89 9.08
N TYR A 161 10.94 -3.93 9.55
CA TYR A 161 9.94 -4.19 10.59
C TYR A 161 8.92 -5.25 10.16
N ALA A 162 8.38 -5.14 8.95
CA ALA A 162 7.42 -6.11 8.41
C ALA A 162 8.03 -7.52 8.29
N ASN A 163 9.31 -7.61 7.96
CA ASN A 163 10.00 -8.87 7.69
C ASN A 163 10.56 -9.54 8.95
N LEU A 164 10.82 -8.76 10.01
CA LEU A 164 11.17 -9.27 11.34
C LEU A 164 9.99 -9.93 12.03
N THR A 165 8.79 -9.39 11.84
CA THR A 165 7.58 -9.80 12.54
C THR A 165 6.43 -10.12 11.57
N PRO A 166 6.58 -11.17 10.74
CA PRO A 166 5.65 -11.50 9.66
C PRO A 166 4.21 -11.81 10.10
N GLN A 167 4.01 -12.15 11.38
CA GLN A 167 2.70 -12.50 11.94
C GLN A 167 2.02 -11.35 12.69
N HIS A 168 2.67 -10.18 12.79
CA HIS A 168 2.08 -9.04 13.47
C HIS A 168 0.85 -8.56 12.70
N PRO A 169 -0.23 -8.09 13.34
CA PRO A 169 -1.46 -7.64 12.65
C PRO A 169 -1.28 -6.37 11.80
N GLY A 170 -0.22 -5.61 12.05
CA GLY A 170 0.06 -4.36 11.35
C GLY A 170 0.63 -3.28 12.26
N TRP A 171 1.08 -2.17 11.68
CA TRP A 171 1.65 -1.03 12.40
C TRP A 171 1.00 0.25 11.93
N PHE A 172 1.05 1.27 12.78
CA PHE A 172 0.81 2.63 12.34
C PHE A 172 1.83 3.55 13.00
N SER A 173 2.13 4.68 12.35
CA SER A 173 2.89 5.74 13.00
C SER A 173 2.00 6.84 13.55
N PRO A 174 2.10 7.17 14.86
CA PRO A 174 1.41 8.33 15.41
C PRO A 174 2.09 9.66 15.02
N SER A 175 3.31 9.64 14.47
CA SER A 175 4.12 10.84 14.26
C SER A 175 4.75 10.90 12.87
N GLY A 176 5.13 12.09 12.44
CA GLY A 176 5.78 12.27 11.15
C GLY A 176 6.16 13.71 10.87
N PHE A 177 6.55 13.97 9.63
CA PHE A 177 6.82 15.32 9.16
C PHE A 177 5.90 15.70 8.00
N ILE A 178 5.56 16.96 7.92
CA ILE A 178 4.91 17.57 6.76
C ILE A 178 5.94 18.50 6.12
N HIS A 179 6.22 18.26 4.85
CA HIS A 179 6.99 19.14 3.99
C HIS A 179 6.05 19.82 3.00
N THR A 180 6.17 21.14 2.84
CA THR A 180 5.53 21.83 1.71
C THR A 180 6.57 21.97 0.61
N VAL A 181 6.26 21.46 -0.59
CA VAL A 181 7.16 21.54 -1.74
C VAL A 181 7.58 23.00 -1.99
N GLY A 182 8.89 23.25 -2.02
CA GLY A 182 9.48 24.60 -2.14
C GLY A 182 9.84 25.25 -0.80
N SER A 183 9.37 24.70 0.32
CA SER A 183 9.78 25.14 1.66
C SER A 183 11.17 24.60 2.01
N ARG A 184 11.90 25.38 2.82
CA ARG A 184 13.17 24.98 3.45
C ARG A 184 12.98 24.33 4.82
N THR A 185 11.75 24.26 5.31
CA THR A 185 11.41 23.75 6.65
C THR A 185 10.57 22.49 6.58
N LEU A 186 10.74 21.63 7.59
CA LEU A 186 9.90 20.48 7.87
C LEU A 186 9.09 20.77 9.14
N GLN A 187 7.78 20.50 9.09
CA GLN A 187 6.93 20.58 10.28
C GLN A 187 6.85 19.19 10.90
N TYR A 188 7.31 19.04 12.13
CA TYR A 188 7.11 17.82 12.90
C TYR A 188 5.68 17.77 13.47
N VAL A 189 5.05 16.61 13.37
CA VAL A 189 3.74 16.30 13.96
C VAL A 189 3.95 15.15 14.93
N ALA A 190 3.83 15.43 16.23
CA ALA A 190 4.23 14.51 17.29
C ALA A 190 3.20 13.41 17.57
N THR A 191 1.91 13.68 17.36
CA THR A 191 0.80 12.74 17.58
C THR A 191 -0.23 12.85 16.47
N ASP A 192 -1.08 11.82 16.35
CA ASP A 192 -2.25 11.83 15.47
C ASP A 192 -1.94 12.02 13.98
N PHE A 193 -0.69 11.81 13.57
CA PHE A 193 -0.26 11.97 12.18
C PHE A 193 -1.02 11.03 11.23
N HIS A 194 -1.37 9.84 11.72
CA HIS A 194 -2.17 8.85 11.01
C HIS A 194 -3.60 9.31 10.67
N HIS A 195 -4.12 10.35 11.32
CA HIS A 195 -5.38 10.99 10.93
C HIS A 195 -5.21 11.99 9.78
N LEU A 196 -3.97 12.48 9.58
CA LEU A 196 -3.63 13.43 8.51
C LEU A 196 -3.18 12.71 7.23
N ASN A 197 -2.54 11.55 7.37
CA ASN A 197 -2.03 10.77 6.25
C ASN A 197 -2.30 9.27 6.42
N GLY A 198 -2.93 8.65 5.41
CA GLY A 198 -3.16 7.20 5.39
C GLY A 198 -1.90 6.37 5.17
N SER A 199 -0.82 6.97 4.64
CA SER A 199 0.46 6.30 4.43
C SER A 199 1.23 6.03 5.71
N THR A 200 0.62 6.17 6.89
CA THR A 200 1.21 5.82 8.18
C THR A 200 1.01 4.36 8.55
N SER A 201 0.11 3.65 7.86
CA SER A 201 -0.43 2.38 8.32
C SER A 201 -0.05 1.23 7.39
N MET A 202 0.36 0.13 8.00
CA MET A 202 0.66 -1.14 7.37
C MET A 202 -0.22 -2.18 8.01
N GLU A 203 -0.93 -2.97 7.20
CA GLU A 203 -1.89 -3.95 7.68
C GLU A 203 -1.48 -5.34 7.23
N SER A 204 -1.52 -6.29 8.15
CA SER A 204 -1.37 -7.70 7.85
C SER A 204 -2.72 -8.35 7.71
N GLY A 205 -2.73 -9.49 7.02
CA GLY A 205 -3.96 -10.20 6.82
C GLY A 205 -4.85 -9.41 5.86
N LEU A 206 -5.05 -10.02 4.71
CA LEU A 206 -6.08 -9.60 3.78
C LEU A 206 -7.36 -10.47 3.87
N PRO A 207 -7.81 -10.99 5.04
CA PRO A 207 -9.02 -11.79 5.07
C PRO A 207 -10.24 -10.86 4.90
N GLY A 208 -11.12 -11.21 3.97
CA GLY A 208 -12.47 -10.62 3.88
C GLY A 208 -12.73 -9.65 2.73
N LEU A 209 -11.74 -8.94 2.17
CA LEU A 209 -12.03 -7.92 1.15
C LEU A 209 -12.50 -8.47 -0.21
N ILE A 210 -12.38 -9.79 -0.45
CA ILE A 210 -13.02 -10.45 -1.60
C ILE A 210 -13.41 -11.90 -1.28
N SER A 211 -14.36 -12.14 -0.37
CA SER A 211 -15.07 -13.45 -0.32
C SER A 211 -15.97 -13.64 -1.56
N ALA A 212 -16.32 -12.57 -2.27
CA ALA A 212 -17.05 -12.61 -3.54
C ALA A 212 -16.19 -12.94 -4.78
N ALA A 213 -14.89 -13.25 -4.62
CA ALA A 213 -13.98 -13.54 -5.74
C ALA A 213 -14.00 -15.00 -6.23
N SER A 214 -14.67 -15.89 -5.50
CA SER A 214 -14.68 -17.33 -5.77
C SER A 214 -15.54 -17.74 -6.99
N ARG A 215 -16.08 -16.78 -7.74
CA ARG A 215 -16.86 -17.02 -8.98
C ARG A 215 -16.33 -16.19 -10.15
N TRP A 216 -15.02 -16.18 -10.35
CA TRP A 216 -14.36 -15.36 -11.38
C TRP A 216 -13.74 -16.33 -12.40
N SER A 217 -14.52 -16.66 -13.43
CA SER A 217 -14.10 -17.52 -14.52
C SER A 217 -13.04 -16.81 -15.38
N LEU A 218 -11.90 -17.47 -15.55
CA LEU A 218 -10.91 -17.18 -16.58
C LEU A 218 -11.56 -17.34 -17.96
N CYS A 219 -12.10 -16.27 -18.53
CA CYS A 219 -12.25 -16.22 -19.98
C CYS A 219 -10.84 -16.02 -20.58
N ARG A 220 -10.17 -17.14 -20.90
CA ARG A 220 -9.07 -17.11 -21.87
C ARG A 220 -9.67 -16.66 -23.19
N SER A 221 -9.42 -15.43 -23.62
CA SER A 221 -9.62 -15.10 -25.03
C SER A 221 -8.66 -15.97 -25.85
N PRO A 222 -9.10 -16.58 -26.96
CA PRO A 222 -8.22 -17.33 -27.84
C PRO A 222 -7.10 -16.40 -28.33
N ALA A 223 -5.86 -16.91 -28.29
CA ALA A 223 -4.70 -16.19 -28.75
C ALA A 223 -4.87 -15.82 -30.24
N PRO A 224 -4.59 -14.57 -30.66
CA PRO A 224 -4.42 -14.30 -32.08
C PRO A 224 -3.18 -15.05 -32.56
N SER A 225 -3.35 -15.87 -33.59
CA SER A 225 -2.27 -16.55 -34.29
C SER A 225 -1.36 -15.53 -34.97
N GLY A 226 -0.25 -15.14 -34.33
CA GLY A 226 0.73 -14.26 -34.97
C GLY A 226 1.81 -13.70 -34.04
N ARG A 227 2.99 -14.32 -34.11
CA ARG A 227 4.36 -13.85 -33.79
C ARG A 227 4.59 -12.85 -32.63
N SER A 228 5.38 -13.34 -31.66
CA SER A 228 6.41 -12.66 -30.83
C SER A 228 6.12 -11.28 -30.20
N GLY A 229 6.04 -11.25 -28.87
CA GLY A 229 6.31 -10.03 -28.08
C GLY A 229 5.56 -9.96 -26.75
N LEU A 230 6.32 -10.01 -25.64
CA LEU A 230 5.96 -9.76 -24.22
C LEU A 230 4.52 -10.08 -23.77
N ALA A 231 4.40 -11.09 -22.90
CA ALA A 231 3.19 -11.37 -22.14
C ALA A 231 2.79 -10.14 -21.28
N ARG A 232 1.79 -9.39 -21.74
CA ARG A 232 1.13 -8.34 -20.96
C ARG A 232 -0.06 -8.95 -20.25
N THR A 233 0.05 -9.18 -18.95
CA THR A 233 -1.08 -9.55 -18.10
C THR A 233 -2.10 -8.41 -18.12
N ARG A 234 -3.25 -8.64 -18.76
CA ARG A 234 -4.41 -7.73 -18.70
C ARG A 234 -5.36 -8.27 -17.64
N VAL A 235 -5.54 -7.53 -16.55
CA VAL A 235 -6.55 -7.82 -15.53
C VAL A 235 -7.71 -6.86 -15.76
N ALA A 236 -8.86 -7.37 -16.19
CA ALA A 236 -10.09 -6.58 -16.29
C ALA A 236 -10.82 -6.63 -14.95
N ILE A 237 -10.93 -5.49 -14.27
CA ILE A 237 -11.70 -5.33 -13.04
C ILE A 237 -12.84 -4.35 -13.35
N SER A 238 -14.07 -4.69 -12.99
CA SER A 238 -15.23 -3.79 -13.05
C SER A 238 -15.74 -3.56 -11.65
N CYS A 239 -15.65 -2.33 -11.16
CA CYS A 239 -16.01 -1.98 -9.78
C CYS A 239 -17.34 -1.19 -9.77
N ARG A 240 -18.41 -1.85 -9.32
CA ARG A 240 -19.67 -1.17 -8.96
C ARG A 240 -19.63 -0.82 -7.47
N SER A 241 -19.76 0.49 -7.20
CA SER A 241 -19.97 1.16 -5.91
C SER A 241 -19.24 0.59 -4.68
N ALA A 242 -18.09 1.18 -4.34
CA ALA A 242 -17.55 1.16 -2.98
C ALA A 242 -17.58 2.60 -2.42
N THR A 243 -18.58 2.89 -1.60
CA THR A 243 -18.72 4.15 -0.86
C THR A 243 -18.59 3.84 0.63
N SER A 244 -17.37 3.88 1.16
CA SER A 244 -17.10 4.32 2.54
C SER A 244 -15.60 4.33 2.79
N LYS A 245 -15.11 5.38 3.44
CA LYS A 245 -13.76 5.43 3.99
C LYS A 245 -13.73 4.55 5.24
N TYR A 246 -12.94 3.48 5.19
CA TYR A 246 -12.33 2.81 6.36
C TYR A 246 -13.18 2.85 7.64
N SER A 247 -14.23 2.04 7.69
CA SER A 247 -14.90 1.65 8.94
C SER A 247 -15.31 0.19 8.82
N VAL A 248 -14.56 -0.69 9.48
CA VAL A 248 -15.01 -2.07 9.74
C VAL A 248 -15.19 -2.17 11.24
N ALA A 249 -16.42 -2.00 11.69
CA ALA A 249 -16.83 -2.40 13.03
C ALA A 249 -16.97 -3.93 13.03
N VAL A 250 -16.22 -4.59 13.91
CA VAL A 250 -16.37 -6.03 14.18
C VAL A 250 -17.48 -6.19 15.20
N SER A 251 -18.69 -6.53 14.75
CA SER A 251 -19.71 -7.12 15.63
C SER A 251 -19.62 -8.64 15.52
N ALA A 252 -19.02 -9.26 16.53
CA ALA A 252 -19.15 -10.68 16.77
C ALA A 252 -20.54 -10.96 17.37
N ALA A 253 -21.50 -11.39 16.54
CA ALA A 253 -22.72 -12.00 17.04
C ALA A 253 -22.48 -13.51 17.15
N ALA A 254 -22.24 -13.96 18.39
CA ALA A 254 -22.22 -15.38 18.73
C ALA A 254 -23.66 -15.92 18.70
N SER A 255 -24.04 -16.62 17.64
CA SER A 255 -25.27 -17.42 17.63
C SER A 255 -25.00 -18.74 18.35
N ARG A 256 -25.29 -18.79 19.65
CA ARG A 256 -25.55 -20.05 20.36
C ARG A 256 -26.97 -20.49 20.00
N SER A 257 -27.12 -21.49 19.12
CA SER A 257 -28.36 -22.25 19.04
C SER A 257 -28.30 -23.34 20.11
N GLY A 258 -28.97 -23.09 21.22
CA GLY A 258 -29.18 -24.06 22.29
C GLY A 258 -30.08 -25.21 21.81
N ARG A 259 -29.75 -26.40 22.30
CA ARG A 259 -30.62 -27.58 22.31
C ARG A 259 -31.88 -27.28 23.12
N GLU A 260 -33.03 -27.65 22.58
CA GLU A 260 -34.24 -27.92 23.37
C GLU A 260 -33.99 -29.10 24.32
N PRO A 261 -34.61 -29.10 25.50
CA PRO A 261 -35.05 -30.32 26.15
C PRO A 261 -36.58 -30.45 26.09
N SER A 262 -36.99 -31.61 25.62
CA SER A 262 -38.30 -32.25 25.78
C SER A 262 -38.54 -32.71 27.23
N ASN A 263 -39.83 -32.76 27.61
CA ASN A 263 -40.44 -33.44 28.77
C ASN A 263 -40.11 -32.82 30.14
N GLU A 264 -41.03 -32.58 31.07
CA GLU A 264 -42.36 -33.13 31.42
C GLU A 264 -43.28 -32.01 31.93
#